data_AF-A0A1W1YWK2-F1
#
_entry.id   AF-A0A1W1YWK2-F1
#
_cell.length_a   1.000
_cell.length_b   1.000
_cell.length_c   1.000
_cell.angle_alpha   90.00
_cell.angle_beta   90.00
_cell.angle_gamma   90.00
#
_symmetry.space_group_name_H-M   'P 1'
#
loop_
_entity.id
_entity.type
_entity.pdbx_description
1 polymer ?
#
loop_
_entity_poly.entity_id
_entity_poly.type
_entity_poly.pdbx_seq_one_letter_code
_entity_poly.pdbx_strand_id
1 'polypeptide(L)'
;MEKKRQSNIELLRIIAMFSIIAHHYVVNSGINNCLIENPCSVRTAILIVFGAWGKTSINIFVLITGYFMCQSKLTVKKYLKLIGEFVFYNLILFLIYWRLGCIDFSWSGLLQKCNPIYMVGNSFVPAYFLLLLFVPFLNRFIEIMDQKTHAKLVVLLLGVYSGLGSLSFILFTFNYLSWFVILYILSAYIRKYPNRLLFSGRFVGIKLIGALVIASATLVYEIRHLQHTFFWVSDSNKILALLISVYVFVFFLNINVSYNSIINLFASTTLGVLLIHADSSIMRSYIWDTVYPNSVYYYTKYVYLHAFAKVFLVFVICAIIDIIRIYTVEKLWLKAVDWIITRVGERNNIRNKATPKS
;
A
#
# COMPACT_ATOMS: atom_id res chain seq x y z
N MET A 1 13.60 16.79 20.98
CA MET A 1 13.86 16.90 19.52
C MET A 1 12.87 16.01 18.79
N GLU A 2 12.13 16.54 17.80
CA GLU A 2 11.34 15.70 16.91
C GLU A 2 12.25 14.70 16.19
N LYS A 3 11.86 13.42 16.19
CA LYS A 3 12.59 12.37 15.47
C LYS A 3 12.46 12.65 13.97
N LYS A 4 13.56 13.02 13.32
CA LYS A 4 13.60 13.27 11.87
C LYS A 4 13.16 12.02 11.10
N ARG A 5 12.42 12.21 9.99
CA ARG A 5 12.01 11.13 9.09
C ARG A 5 13.23 10.44 8.47
N GLN A 6 13.08 9.15 8.22
CA GLN A 6 14.12 8.32 7.61
C GLN A 6 13.94 8.30 6.09
N SER A 7 14.71 9.12 5.37
CA SER A 7 14.54 9.33 3.92
C SER A 7 14.77 8.08 3.07
N ASN A 8 15.55 7.10 3.57
CA ASN A 8 15.63 5.76 2.97
C ASN A 8 14.28 5.03 2.95
N ILE A 9 13.50 5.12 4.03
CA ILE A 9 12.17 4.49 4.11
C ILE A 9 11.14 5.29 3.33
N GLU A 10 11.25 6.62 3.31
CA GLU A 10 10.39 7.46 2.48
C GLU A 10 10.64 7.20 0.98
N LEU A 11 11.89 7.00 0.57
CA LEU A 11 12.23 6.55 -0.79
C LEU A 11 11.61 5.19 -1.12
N LEU A 12 11.64 4.24 -0.18
CA LEU A 12 10.97 2.95 -0.36
C LEU A 12 9.46 3.11 -0.61
N ARG A 13 8.77 4.03 0.09
CA ARG A 13 7.34 4.29 -0.15
C ARG A 13 7.08 4.80 -1.58
N ILE A 14 7.95 5.66 -2.09
CA ILE A 14 7.86 6.17 -3.47
C ILE A 14 8.04 5.03 -4.47
N ILE A 15 9.07 4.20 -4.29
CA ILE A 15 9.34 3.04 -5.16
C ILE A 15 8.17 2.04 -5.12
N ALA A 16 7.66 1.73 -3.93
CA ALA A 16 6.48 0.89 -3.77
C ALA A 16 5.24 1.48 -4.48
N MET A 17 5.04 2.79 -4.43
CA MET A 17 3.94 3.43 -5.15
C MET A 17 4.11 3.35 -6.67
N PHE A 18 5.33 3.54 -7.20
CA PHE A 18 5.60 3.29 -8.62
C PHE A 18 5.30 1.86 -9.04
N SER A 19 5.67 0.87 -8.23
CA SER A 19 5.34 -0.53 -8.47
C SER A 19 3.84 -0.82 -8.46
N ILE A 20 3.05 -0.13 -7.62
CA ILE A 20 1.57 -0.21 -7.65
C ILE A 20 1.03 0.39 -8.95
N ILE A 21 1.52 1.55 -9.37
CA ILE A 21 1.07 2.20 -10.61
C ILE A 21 1.45 1.34 -11.83
N ALA A 22 2.66 0.75 -11.84
CA ALA A 22 3.09 -0.18 -12.89
C ALA A 22 2.24 -1.46 -12.92
N HIS A 23 1.85 -1.99 -11.76
CA HIS A 23 0.88 -3.07 -11.68
C HIS A 23 -0.46 -2.66 -12.30
N HIS A 24 -1.00 -1.49 -11.94
CA HIS A 24 -2.24 -0.97 -12.50
C HIS A 24 -2.17 -0.67 -14.00
N TYR A 25 -1.01 -0.27 -14.53
CA TYR A 25 -0.79 -0.15 -15.96
C TYR A 25 -1.08 -1.48 -16.69
N VAL A 26 -0.72 -2.60 -16.07
CA VAL A 26 -0.93 -3.94 -16.65
C VAL A 26 -2.35 -4.47 -16.37
N VAL A 27 -2.78 -4.48 -15.11
CA VAL A 27 -4.00 -5.21 -14.72
C VAL A 27 -5.30 -4.41 -14.84
N ASN A 28 -5.23 -3.07 -14.89
CA ASN A 28 -6.41 -2.20 -15.02
C ASN A 28 -6.57 -1.66 -16.45
N SER A 29 -5.92 -2.26 -17.44
CA SER A 29 -6.00 -1.83 -18.83
C SER A 29 -6.27 -2.99 -19.78
N GLY A 30 -6.70 -2.68 -21.00
CA GLY A 30 -6.87 -3.66 -22.07
C GLY A 30 -5.58 -4.38 -22.48
N ILE A 31 -4.40 -3.97 -21.97
CA ILE A 31 -3.13 -4.62 -22.31
C ILE A 31 -3.08 -6.09 -21.87
N ASN A 32 -3.80 -6.47 -20.82
CA ASN A 32 -3.81 -7.84 -20.31
C ASN A 32 -4.24 -8.85 -21.38
N ASN A 33 -5.22 -8.48 -22.22
CA ASN A 33 -5.64 -9.31 -23.35
C ASN A 33 -4.50 -9.49 -24.36
N CYS A 34 -3.78 -8.42 -24.68
CA CYS A 34 -2.61 -8.48 -25.57
C CYS A 34 -1.52 -9.42 -25.03
N LEU A 35 -1.32 -9.46 -23.71
CA LEU A 35 -0.36 -10.36 -23.05
C LEU A 35 -0.75 -11.84 -23.25
N ILE A 36 -2.04 -12.14 -23.05
CA ILE A 36 -2.60 -13.49 -23.19
C ILE A 36 -2.58 -13.96 -24.65
N GLU A 37 -2.86 -13.06 -25.60
CA GLU A 37 -2.81 -13.37 -27.04
C GLU A 37 -1.38 -13.59 -27.56
N ASN A 38 -0.38 -13.01 -26.89
CA ASN A 38 1.03 -13.05 -27.34
C ASN A 38 1.97 -13.56 -26.22
N PRO A 39 1.73 -14.76 -25.66
CA PRO A 39 2.36 -15.22 -24.42
C PRO A 39 3.86 -15.47 -24.57
N CYS A 40 4.32 -15.82 -25.77
CA CYS A 40 5.73 -16.09 -26.07
C CYS A 40 6.54 -14.84 -26.42
N SER A 41 5.91 -13.67 -26.57
CA SER A 41 6.61 -12.45 -27.00
C SER A 41 7.51 -11.87 -25.89
N VAL A 42 8.63 -11.28 -26.30
CA VAL A 42 9.52 -10.54 -25.38
C VAL A 42 8.81 -9.34 -24.75
N ARG A 43 7.88 -8.70 -25.47
CA ARG A 43 7.03 -7.61 -24.96
C ARG A 43 6.20 -8.09 -23.78
N THR A 44 5.53 -9.23 -23.92
CA THR A 44 4.74 -9.84 -22.86
C THR A 44 5.58 -10.19 -21.64
N ALA A 45 6.72 -10.88 -21.84
CA ALA A 45 7.60 -11.25 -20.74
C ALA A 45 8.03 -10.03 -19.91
N ILE A 46 8.46 -8.96 -20.58
CA ILE A 46 8.91 -7.73 -19.90
C ILE A 46 7.75 -7.02 -19.20
N LEU A 47 6.58 -6.90 -19.83
CA LEU A 47 5.44 -6.21 -19.24
C LEU A 47 4.83 -6.94 -18.04
N ILE A 48 4.82 -8.27 -18.06
CA ILE A 48 4.37 -9.08 -16.91
C ILE A 48 5.31 -8.85 -15.73
N VAL A 49 6.62 -8.92 -15.95
CA VAL A 49 7.61 -8.62 -14.91
C VAL A 49 7.47 -7.18 -14.43
N PHE A 50 7.24 -6.21 -15.31
CA PHE A 50 7.02 -4.81 -14.95
C PHE A 50 5.81 -4.62 -14.02
N GLY A 51 4.70 -5.31 -14.30
CA GLY A 51 3.46 -5.23 -13.54
C GLY A 51 3.35 -6.15 -12.31
N ALA A 52 4.34 -6.98 -12.01
CA ALA A 52 4.22 -8.04 -11.00
C ALA A 52 4.20 -7.57 -9.54
N TRP A 53 4.71 -6.37 -9.26
CA TRP A 53 5.16 -6.00 -7.91
C TRP A 53 4.14 -5.21 -7.07
N GLY A 54 2.90 -5.08 -7.54
CA GLY A 54 1.85 -4.30 -6.84
C GLY A 54 1.48 -4.87 -5.47
N LYS A 55 1.29 -6.20 -5.39
CA LYS A 55 0.95 -6.89 -4.12
C LYS A 55 2.10 -6.89 -3.12
N THR A 56 3.34 -7.07 -3.60
CA THR A 56 4.56 -6.89 -2.82
C THR A 56 4.64 -5.48 -2.23
N SER A 57 4.25 -4.47 -3.00
CA SER A 57 4.28 -3.07 -2.56
C SER A 57 3.24 -2.77 -1.48
N ILE A 58 2.05 -3.38 -1.56
CA ILE A 58 1.05 -3.33 -0.49
C ILE A 58 1.63 -3.85 0.83
N ASN A 59 2.30 -5.01 0.80
CA ASN A 59 2.97 -5.55 1.98
C ASN A 59 4.02 -4.59 2.54
N ILE A 60 4.81 -3.94 1.69
CA ILE A 60 5.83 -2.96 2.10
C ILE A 60 5.19 -1.81 2.88
N PHE A 61 4.06 -1.24 2.44
CA PHE A 61 3.37 -0.16 3.18
C PHE A 61 2.95 -0.61 4.59
N VAL A 62 2.48 -1.85 4.74
CA VAL A 62 2.05 -2.39 6.03
C VAL A 62 3.25 -2.75 6.92
N LEU A 63 4.31 -3.33 6.35
CA LEU A 63 5.57 -3.61 7.04
C LEU A 63 6.21 -2.34 7.61
N ILE A 64 6.26 -1.27 6.82
CA ILE A 64 6.72 0.04 7.29
C ILE A 64 5.83 0.50 8.45
N THR A 65 4.50 0.41 8.30
CA THR A 65 3.56 0.81 9.34
C THR A 65 3.80 0.05 10.64
N GLY A 66 3.84 -1.27 10.61
CA GLY A 66 4.05 -2.08 11.82
C GLY A 66 5.41 -1.90 12.46
N TYR A 67 6.48 -1.76 11.66
CA TYR A 67 7.84 -1.55 12.15
C TYR A 67 8.00 -0.25 12.96
N PHE A 68 7.36 0.84 12.53
CA PHE A 68 7.44 2.13 13.24
C PHE A 68 6.34 2.28 14.29
N MET A 69 5.14 1.76 14.05
CA MET A 69 4.01 1.94 14.95
C MET A 69 4.03 1.03 16.17
N CYS A 70 4.76 -0.09 16.13
CA CYS A 70 4.92 -0.96 17.30
C CYS A 70 5.65 -0.28 18.48
N GLN A 71 6.35 0.83 18.22
CA GLN A 71 7.04 1.64 19.24
C GLN A 71 6.43 3.03 19.40
N SER A 72 5.25 3.28 18.83
CA SER A 72 4.62 4.61 18.85
C SER A 72 3.13 4.52 19.20
N LYS A 73 2.58 5.63 19.69
CA LYS A 73 1.15 5.74 19.95
C LYS A 73 0.45 6.40 18.76
N LEU A 74 -0.62 5.78 18.26
CA LEU A 74 -1.50 6.40 17.29
C LEU A 74 -2.28 7.54 17.99
N THR A 75 -2.09 8.76 17.52
CA THR A 75 -2.86 9.92 17.98
C THR A 75 -4.13 10.06 17.14
N VAL A 76 -5.24 10.48 17.76
CA VAL A 76 -6.51 10.79 17.06
C VAL A 76 -6.30 11.74 15.88
N LYS A 77 -5.47 12.78 16.04
CA LYS A 77 -5.13 13.73 14.96
C LYS A 77 -4.56 13.05 13.72
N LYS A 78 -3.61 12.13 13.88
CA LYS A 78 -3.01 11.37 12.75
C LYS A 78 -4.06 10.50 12.05
N TYR A 79 -4.95 9.89 12.81
CA TYR A 79 -6.03 9.08 12.24
C TYR A 79 -7.02 9.95 11.45
N LEU A 80 -7.51 11.05 12.04
CA LEU A 80 -8.44 11.99 11.38
C LEU A 80 -7.82 12.71 10.17
N LYS A 81 -6.51 12.91 10.16
CA LYS A 81 -5.80 13.40 8.97
C LYS A 81 -6.01 12.45 7.78
N LEU A 82 -5.78 11.15 8.00
CA LEU A 82 -5.90 10.13 6.95
C LEU A 82 -7.35 9.96 6.48
N ILE A 83 -8.31 9.96 7.41
CA ILE A 83 -9.74 9.93 7.07
C ILE A 83 -10.14 11.15 6.26
N GLY A 84 -9.68 12.34 6.65
CA GLY A 84 -9.95 13.58 5.91
C GLY A 84 -9.43 13.54 4.48
N GLU A 85 -8.22 13.01 4.27
CA GLU A 85 -7.64 12.81 2.93
C GLU A 85 -8.47 11.84 2.07
N PHE A 86 -8.90 10.72 2.65
CA PHE A 86 -9.77 9.75 1.97
C PHE A 86 -11.11 10.37 1.55
N VAL A 87 -11.80 11.03 2.49
CA VAL A 87 -13.11 11.64 2.26
C VAL A 87 -12.99 12.76 1.22
N PHE A 88 -11.93 13.57 1.30
CA PHE A 88 -11.68 14.64 0.33
C PHE A 88 -11.62 14.11 -1.11
N TYR A 89 -10.79 13.10 -1.37
CA TYR A 89 -10.64 12.57 -2.73
C TYR A 89 -11.89 11.85 -3.22
N ASN A 90 -12.54 11.06 -2.36
CA ASN A 90 -13.77 10.38 -2.75
C ASN A 90 -14.90 11.34 -3.08
N LEU A 91 -15.02 12.44 -2.34
CA LEU A 91 -16.02 13.48 -2.60
C LEU A 91 -15.71 14.29 -3.86
N ILE A 92 -14.49 14.80 -4.01
CA ILE A 92 -14.17 15.67 -5.15
C ILE A 92 -14.26 14.91 -6.48
N LEU A 93 -13.78 13.65 -6.51
CA LEU A 93 -13.88 12.81 -7.71
C LEU A 93 -15.34 12.46 -8.01
N PHE A 94 -16.15 12.14 -7.00
CA PHE A 94 -17.60 11.92 -7.18
C PHE A 94 -18.29 13.14 -7.82
N LEU A 95 -18.01 14.34 -7.31
CA LEU A 95 -18.58 15.58 -7.85
C LEU A 95 -18.13 15.85 -9.30
N ILE A 96 -16.86 15.59 -9.60
CA ILE A 96 -16.33 15.70 -10.97
C ILE A 96 -17.08 14.74 -11.91
N TYR A 97 -17.18 13.46 -11.54
CA TYR A 97 -17.85 12.47 -12.40
C TYR A 97 -19.33 12.77 -12.60
N TRP A 98 -20.01 13.24 -11.55
CA TRP A 98 -21.39 13.68 -11.67
C TRP A 98 -21.52 14.86 -12.64
N ARG A 99 -20.63 15.86 -12.56
CA ARG A 99 -20.67 17.01 -13.47
C ARG A 99 -20.28 16.70 -14.90
N LEU A 100 -19.44 15.71 -15.12
CA LEU A 100 -19.11 15.22 -16.46
C LEU A 100 -20.19 14.28 -17.04
N GLY A 101 -21.26 13.99 -16.28
CA GLY A 101 -22.32 13.07 -16.72
C GLY A 101 -21.89 11.60 -16.74
N CYS A 102 -20.80 11.24 -16.07
CA CYS A 102 -20.33 9.85 -16.00
C CYS A 102 -21.14 9.00 -14.99
N ILE A 103 -21.79 9.66 -14.03
CA ILE A 103 -22.64 9.04 -13.00
C ILE A 103 -23.85 9.92 -12.72
N ASP A 104 -24.94 9.29 -12.29
CA ASP A 104 -26.09 10.00 -11.73
C ASP A 104 -25.86 10.40 -10.28
N PHE A 105 -26.43 11.54 -9.90
CA PHE A 105 -26.38 11.97 -8.50
C PHE A 105 -27.26 11.08 -7.64
N SER A 106 -26.69 10.59 -6.55
CA SER A 106 -27.42 9.83 -5.53
C SER A 106 -26.92 10.19 -4.13
N TRP A 107 -27.85 10.52 -3.23
CA TRP A 107 -27.53 10.76 -1.83
C TRP A 107 -26.92 9.53 -1.15
N SER A 108 -27.43 8.32 -1.46
CA SER A 108 -26.86 7.09 -0.93
C SER A 108 -25.45 6.85 -1.47
N GLY A 109 -25.20 7.16 -2.75
CA GLY A 109 -23.87 7.14 -3.36
C GLY A 109 -22.90 8.11 -2.70
N LEU A 110 -23.34 9.35 -2.42
CA LEU A 110 -22.54 10.36 -1.73
C LEU A 110 -22.15 9.90 -0.31
N LEU A 111 -23.12 9.38 0.45
CA LEU A 111 -22.87 8.86 1.81
C LEU A 111 -21.91 7.67 1.81
N GLN A 112 -22.02 6.77 0.82
CA GLN A 112 -21.06 5.67 0.65
C GLN A 112 -19.64 6.18 0.38
N LYS A 113 -19.48 7.24 -0.42
CA LYS A 113 -18.16 7.85 -0.70
C LYS A 113 -17.53 8.50 0.53
N CYS A 114 -18.33 8.99 1.47
CA CYS A 114 -17.86 9.48 2.77
C CYS A 114 -17.48 8.36 3.75
N ASN A 115 -17.84 7.10 3.48
CA ASN A 115 -17.66 6.00 4.41
C ASN A 115 -16.29 5.28 4.22
N PRO A 116 -15.30 5.51 5.10
CA PRO A 116 -13.95 4.94 4.95
C PRO A 116 -13.87 3.42 5.17
N ILE A 117 -14.97 2.79 5.61
CA ILE A 117 -15.05 1.36 5.95
C ILE A 117 -16.12 0.62 5.14
N TYR A 118 -16.58 1.17 4.01
CA TYR A 118 -17.66 0.56 3.22
C TYR A 118 -17.30 -0.83 2.63
N MET A 119 -16.05 -1.04 2.19
CA MET A 119 -15.61 -2.31 1.56
C MET A 119 -14.29 -2.85 2.14
N VAL A 120 -14.34 -3.31 3.39
CA VAL A 120 -13.16 -3.75 4.17
C VAL A 120 -12.47 -4.99 3.60
N GLY A 121 -13.22 -5.96 3.07
CA GLY A 121 -12.71 -7.30 2.77
C GLY A 121 -11.56 -7.34 1.77
N ASN A 122 -11.67 -6.57 0.68
CA ASN A 122 -10.83 -6.71 -0.51
C ASN A 122 -10.10 -5.42 -0.92
N SER A 123 -10.16 -4.37 -0.09
CA SER A 123 -9.58 -3.06 -0.43
C SER A 123 -8.51 -2.66 0.57
N PHE A 124 -7.39 -2.13 0.05
CA PHE A 124 -6.26 -1.70 0.87
C PHE A 124 -6.65 -0.63 1.90
N VAL A 125 -7.28 0.47 1.45
CA VAL A 125 -7.50 1.66 2.30
C VAL A 125 -8.42 1.38 3.50
N PRO A 126 -9.60 0.76 3.34
CA PRO A 126 -10.44 0.39 4.48
C PRO A 126 -9.76 -0.56 5.46
N ALA A 127 -9.09 -1.62 4.96
CA ALA A 127 -8.35 -2.56 5.81
C ALA A 127 -7.20 -1.88 6.56
N TYR A 128 -6.51 -0.94 5.92
CA TYR A 128 -5.45 -0.14 6.52
C TYR A 128 -5.98 0.75 7.65
N PHE A 129 -7.11 1.42 7.44
CA PHE A 129 -7.74 2.24 8.49
C PHE A 129 -8.19 1.42 9.68
N LEU A 130 -8.75 0.23 9.46
CA LEU A 130 -9.07 -0.67 10.57
C LEU A 130 -7.82 -1.16 11.29
N LEU A 131 -6.76 -1.56 10.56
CA LEU A 131 -5.49 -1.93 11.18
C LEU A 131 -5.01 -0.84 12.15
N LEU A 132 -5.07 0.44 11.75
CA LEU A 132 -4.67 1.56 12.61
C LEU A 132 -5.47 1.61 13.92
N LEU A 133 -6.77 1.30 13.90
CA LEU A 133 -7.59 1.21 15.11
C LEU A 133 -7.17 0.03 16.01
N PHE A 134 -6.70 -1.07 15.42
CA PHE A 134 -6.18 -2.22 16.16
C PHE A 134 -4.79 -2.00 16.76
N VAL A 135 -3.99 -1.06 16.24
CA VAL A 135 -2.59 -0.81 16.68
C VAL A 135 -2.41 -0.72 18.20
N PRO A 136 -3.21 0.04 18.97
CA PRO A 136 -3.02 0.14 20.42
C PRO A 136 -3.14 -1.21 21.14
N PHE A 137 -4.02 -2.08 20.66
CA PHE A 137 -4.24 -3.42 21.22
C PHE A 137 -3.14 -4.39 20.76
N LEU A 138 -2.75 -4.32 19.49
CA LEU A 138 -1.65 -5.10 18.95
C LEU A 138 -0.33 -4.78 19.68
N ASN A 139 -0.08 -3.52 20.00
CA ASN A 139 1.12 -3.13 20.74
C ASN A 139 1.16 -3.78 22.13
N ARG A 140 0.05 -3.73 22.89
CA ARG A 140 -0.03 -4.41 24.19
C ARG A 140 0.19 -5.92 24.05
N PHE A 141 -0.43 -6.53 23.04
CA PHE A 141 -0.26 -7.96 22.76
C PHE A 141 1.19 -8.34 22.41
N ILE A 142 1.89 -7.50 21.66
CA ILE A 142 3.31 -7.71 21.29
C ILE A 142 4.26 -7.45 22.48
N GLU A 143 3.91 -6.52 23.37
CA GLU A 143 4.72 -6.19 24.55
C GLU A 143 4.80 -7.37 25.53
N ILE A 144 3.69 -8.08 25.74
CA ILE A 144 3.64 -9.23 26.68
C ILE A 144 4.37 -10.48 26.17
N MET A 145 4.61 -10.59 24.85
CA MET A 145 5.29 -11.76 24.29
C MET A 145 6.81 -11.68 24.47
N ASP A 146 7.40 -12.79 24.92
CA ASP A 146 8.83 -13.02 24.83
C ASP A 146 9.24 -13.36 23.38
N GLN A 147 10.54 -13.36 23.11
CA GLN A 147 11.06 -13.56 21.75
C GLN A 147 10.65 -14.92 21.16
N LYS A 148 10.68 -15.98 21.96
CA LYS A 148 10.38 -17.34 21.50
C LYS A 148 8.91 -17.49 21.14
N THR A 149 8.01 -16.96 21.97
CA THR A 149 6.56 -16.99 21.70
C THR A 149 6.21 -16.14 20.49
N HIS A 150 6.78 -14.94 20.38
CA HIS A 150 6.57 -14.08 19.21
C HIS A 150 7.07 -14.75 17.91
N ALA A 151 8.24 -15.41 17.94
CA ALA A 151 8.76 -16.14 16.80
C ALA A 151 7.85 -17.32 16.39
N LYS A 152 7.40 -18.14 17.37
CA LYS A 152 6.47 -19.26 17.11
C LYS A 152 5.16 -18.77 16.49
N LEU A 153 4.62 -17.66 16.99
CA LEU A 153 3.40 -17.06 16.45
C LEU A 153 3.62 -16.59 15.00
N VAL A 154 4.72 -15.89 14.71
CA VAL A 154 5.05 -15.47 13.34
C VAL A 154 5.16 -16.68 12.41
N VAL A 155 5.88 -17.73 12.81
CA VAL A 155 6.03 -18.96 12.02
C VAL A 155 4.67 -19.61 11.75
N LEU A 156 3.82 -19.74 12.77
CA LEU A 156 2.46 -20.29 12.62
C LEU A 156 1.62 -19.46 11.65
N LEU A 157 1.56 -18.13 11.84
CA LEU A 157 0.76 -17.24 11.00
C LEU A 157 1.22 -17.26 9.55
N LEU A 158 2.53 -17.24 9.30
CA LEU A 158 3.09 -17.32 7.95
C LEU A 158 2.90 -18.71 7.34
N GLY A 159 3.03 -19.79 8.13
CA GLY A 159 2.75 -21.15 7.67
C GLY A 159 1.30 -21.33 7.23
N VAL A 160 0.36 -20.79 8.00
CA VAL A 160 -1.07 -20.83 7.66
C VAL A 160 -1.38 -19.93 6.46
N TYR A 161 -1.02 -18.64 6.51
CA TYR A 161 -1.48 -17.69 5.48
C TYR A 161 -0.65 -17.72 4.20
N SER A 162 0.66 -17.85 4.31
CA SER A 162 1.56 -17.87 3.16
C SER A 162 1.94 -19.27 2.71
N GLY A 163 2.13 -20.20 3.65
CA GLY A 163 2.36 -21.60 3.34
C GLY A 163 1.15 -22.20 2.62
N LEU A 164 0.00 -22.31 3.31
CA LEU A 164 -1.22 -22.85 2.68
C LEU A 164 -1.68 -22.00 1.50
N GLY A 165 -1.58 -20.67 1.60
CA GLY A 165 -1.92 -19.76 0.51
C GLY A 165 -1.09 -19.90 -0.76
N SER A 166 0.08 -20.56 -0.69
CA SER A 166 0.95 -20.83 -1.85
C SER A 166 0.86 -22.27 -2.36
N LEU A 167 0.00 -23.10 -1.78
CA LEU A 167 -0.28 -24.45 -2.28
C LEU A 167 -1.41 -24.38 -3.31
N SER A 168 -1.11 -24.69 -4.57
CA SER A 168 -2.05 -24.55 -5.69
C SER A 168 -3.31 -25.43 -5.57
N PHE A 169 -3.23 -26.51 -4.81
CA PHE A 169 -4.35 -27.43 -4.55
C PHE A 169 -5.21 -27.04 -3.35
N ILE A 170 -4.91 -25.93 -2.66
CA ILE A 170 -5.71 -25.42 -1.54
C ILE A 170 -6.36 -24.11 -1.93
N LEU A 171 -7.70 -24.06 -1.86
CA LEU A 171 -8.43 -22.80 -1.96
C LEU A 171 -8.35 -22.04 -0.63
N PHE A 172 -7.31 -21.23 -0.48
CA PHE A 172 -7.11 -20.40 0.70
C PHE A 172 -7.67 -18.98 0.47
N THR A 173 -8.65 -18.59 1.27
CA THR A 173 -9.24 -17.24 1.23
C THR A 173 -8.96 -16.51 2.53
N PHE A 174 -8.73 -15.20 2.43
CA PHE A 174 -8.49 -14.32 3.57
C PHE A 174 -8.93 -12.90 3.22
N ASN A 175 -9.04 -12.03 4.23
CA ASN A 175 -9.30 -10.61 4.02
C ASN A 175 -8.05 -9.77 4.31
N TYR A 176 -7.95 -8.58 3.71
CA TYR A 176 -6.75 -7.75 3.90
C TYR A 176 -6.51 -7.35 5.36
N LEU A 177 -7.54 -7.18 6.18
CA LEU A 177 -7.36 -6.82 7.58
C LEU A 177 -6.59 -7.92 8.35
N SER A 178 -6.99 -9.19 8.22
CA SER A 178 -6.29 -10.28 8.91
C SER A 178 -4.85 -10.42 8.45
N TRP A 179 -4.60 -10.27 7.14
CA TRP A 179 -3.25 -10.26 6.59
C TRP A 179 -2.41 -9.07 7.08
N PHE A 180 -3.01 -7.89 7.18
CA PHE A 180 -2.31 -6.70 7.67
C PHE A 180 -1.92 -6.82 9.13
N VAL A 181 -2.77 -7.44 9.96
CA VAL A 181 -2.43 -7.78 11.36
C VAL A 181 -1.21 -8.73 11.40
N ILE A 182 -1.15 -9.73 10.52
CA ILE A 182 -0.01 -10.66 10.45
C ILE A 182 1.28 -9.93 10.07
N LEU A 183 1.24 -9.09 9.02
CA LEU A 183 2.38 -8.27 8.62
C LEU A 183 2.81 -7.29 9.71
N TYR A 184 1.86 -6.76 10.48
CA TYR A 184 2.14 -5.91 11.64
C TYR A 184 2.92 -6.68 12.71
N ILE A 185 2.48 -7.89 13.08
CA ILE A 185 3.15 -8.76 14.05
C ILE A 185 4.55 -9.15 13.55
N LEU A 186 4.70 -9.48 12.26
CA LEU A 186 5.98 -9.80 11.63
C LEU A 186 6.94 -8.60 11.66
N SER A 187 6.51 -7.42 11.22
CA SER A 187 7.37 -6.23 11.20
C SER A 187 7.73 -5.76 12.61
N ALA A 188 6.85 -5.93 13.58
CA ALA A 188 7.17 -5.71 14.99
C ALA A 188 8.22 -6.70 15.53
N TYR A 189 8.18 -7.97 15.11
CA TYR A 189 9.23 -8.95 15.44
C TYR A 189 10.59 -8.50 14.90
N ILE A 190 10.65 -8.10 13.62
CA ILE A 190 11.86 -7.57 12.96
C ILE A 190 12.40 -6.36 13.72
N ARG A 191 11.51 -5.48 14.23
CA ARG A 191 11.88 -4.30 15.01
C ARG A 191 12.44 -4.64 16.40
N LYS A 192 11.77 -5.54 17.13
CA LYS A 192 12.07 -5.85 18.55
C LYS A 192 13.32 -6.74 18.66
N TYR A 193 13.55 -7.62 17.69
CA TYR A 193 14.61 -8.63 17.73
C TYR A 193 15.51 -8.56 16.48
N PRO A 194 16.32 -7.50 16.33
CA PRO A 194 17.20 -7.34 15.17
C PRO A 194 18.26 -8.45 15.15
N ASN A 195 18.14 -9.38 14.22
CA ASN A 195 19.14 -10.42 13.97
C ASN A 195 20.16 -9.96 12.92
N ARG A 196 21.41 -9.72 13.34
CA ARG A 196 22.49 -9.23 12.47
C ARG A 196 22.82 -10.16 11.30
N LEU A 197 22.67 -11.47 11.46
CA LEU A 197 22.97 -12.45 10.40
C LEU A 197 21.87 -12.50 9.35
N LEU A 198 20.60 -12.54 9.77
CA LEU A 198 19.46 -12.61 8.87
C LEU A 198 19.20 -11.29 8.13
N PHE A 199 19.55 -10.16 8.74
CA PHE A 199 19.21 -8.82 8.26
C PHE A 199 20.43 -7.96 7.86
N SER A 200 21.61 -8.54 7.66
CA SER A 200 22.73 -7.77 7.11
C SER A 200 22.46 -7.35 5.65
N GLY A 201 22.81 -6.11 5.29
CA GLY A 201 22.51 -5.55 3.96
C GLY A 201 23.05 -6.39 2.79
N ARG A 202 24.26 -6.94 2.89
CA ARG A 202 24.88 -7.76 1.82
C ARG A 202 24.12 -9.07 1.58
N PHE A 203 23.86 -9.85 2.63
CA PHE A 203 23.15 -11.12 2.50
C PHE A 203 21.68 -10.93 2.10
N VAL A 204 21.04 -9.86 2.58
CA VAL A 204 19.66 -9.52 2.17
C VAL A 204 19.59 -9.14 0.70
N GLY A 205 20.58 -8.41 0.17
CA GLY A 205 20.65 -8.09 -1.26
C GLY A 205 20.73 -9.33 -2.15
N ILE A 206 21.56 -10.32 -1.78
CA ILE A 206 21.68 -11.59 -2.53
C ILE A 206 20.34 -12.36 -2.51
N LYS A 207 19.71 -12.48 -1.33
CA LYS A 207 18.40 -13.14 -1.19
C LYS A 207 17.31 -12.42 -1.99
N LEU A 208 17.34 -11.09 -2.02
CA LEU A 208 16.42 -10.28 -2.81
C LEU A 208 16.58 -10.57 -4.31
N ILE A 209 17.81 -10.54 -4.82
CA ILE A 209 18.09 -10.82 -6.24
C ILE A 209 17.62 -12.24 -6.59
N GLY A 210 17.96 -13.24 -5.76
CA GLY A 210 17.50 -14.62 -5.97
C GLY A 210 15.98 -14.72 -6.00
N ALA A 211 15.28 -14.09 -5.06
CA ALA A 211 13.82 -14.10 -5.02
C ALA A 211 13.19 -13.40 -6.23
N LEU A 212 13.75 -12.26 -6.68
CA LEU A 212 13.30 -11.55 -7.87
C LEU A 212 13.50 -12.38 -9.15
N VAL A 213 14.64 -13.06 -9.28
CA VAL A 213 14.93 -13.93 -10.42
C VAL A 213 13.97 -15.11 -10.44
N ILE A 214 13.78 -15.80 -9.32
CA ILE A 214 12.85 -16.93 -9.21
C ILE A 214 11.42 -16.48 -9.55
N ALA A 215 10.94 -15.39 -8.95
CA ALA A 215 9.60 -14.87 -9.22
C ALA A 215 9.44 -14.43 -10.69
N SER A 216 10.43 -13.78 -11.28
CA SER A 216 10.38 -13.38 -12.69
C SER A 216 10.37 -14.60 -13.64
N ALA A 217 11.17 -15.62 -13.31
CA ALA A 217 11.20 -16.86 -14.09
C ALA A 217 9.87 -17.62 -14.03
N THR A 218 9.26 -17.73 -12.85
CA THR A 218 7.95 -18.40 -12.71
C THR A 218 6.85 -17.64 -13.45
N LEU A 219 6.86 -16.31 -13.40
CA LEU A 219 5.92 -15.47 -14.16
C LEU A 219 6.01 -15.70 -15.68
N VAL A 220 7.22 -15.71 -16.22
CA VAL A 220 7.45 -15.93 -17.66
C VAL A 220 7.08 -17.36 -18.06
N TYR A 221 7.31 -18.33 -17.18
CA TYR A 221 6.89 -19.72 -17.40
C TYR A 221 5.37 -19.86 -17.42
N GLU A 222 4.67 -19.27 -16.44
CA GLU A 222 3.22 -19.34 -16.28
C GLU A 222 2.45 -18.78 -17.48
N ILE A 223 2.82 -17.59 -17.95
CA ILE A 223 2.17 -16.98 -19.12
C ILE A 223 2.34 -17.84 -20.38
N ARG A 224 3.49 -18.51 -20.53
CA ARG A 224 3.81 -19.33 -21.71
C ARG A 224 3.11 -20.68 -21.72
N HIS A 225 2.84 -21.26 -20.55
CA HIS A 225 2.46 -22.68 -20.46
C HIS A 225 1.15 -22.95 -19.71
N LEU A 226 0.73 -22.10 -18.77
CA LEU A 226 -0.30 -22.45 -17.80
C LEU A 226 -1.51 -21.53 -17.79
N GLN A 227 -1.49 -20.41 -18.54
CA GLN A 227 -2.51 -19.34 -18.60
C GLN A 227 -2.84 -18.66 -17.25
N HIS A 228 -2.51 -19.27 -16.11
CA HIS A 228 -2.58 -18.69 -14.77
C HIS A 228 -1.40 -17.76 -14.54
N THR A 229 -1.49 -16.54 -15.04
CA THR A 229 -0.48 -15.51 -14.80
C THR A 229 -0.42 -15.12 -13.32
N PHE A 230 0.79 -14.94 -12.80
CA PHE A 230 1.08 -14.36 -11.50
C PHE A 230 0.95 -15.28 -10.28
N PHE A 231 0.76 -16.59 -10.36
CA PHE A 231 0.36 -17.41 -9.19
C PHE A 231 1.19 -17.16 -7.91
N TRP A 232 2.52 -17.06 -8.03
CA TRP A 232 3.41 -16.87 -6.87
C TRP A 232 3.45 -15.44 -6.31
N VAL A 233 2.86 -14.47 -7.02
CA VAL A 233 2.80 -13.05 -6.66
C VAL A 233 1.41 -12.44 -6.87
N SER A 234 0.40 -13.26 -7.14
CA SER A 234 -0.94 -12.84 -7.56
C SER A 234 -1.72 -12.21 -6.43
N ASP A 235 -1.39 -12.60 -5.21
CA ASP A 235 -1.90 -11.99 -4.00
C ASP A 235 -0.80 -11.77 -2.96
N SER A 236 -1.12 -10.93 -1.98
CA SER A 236 -0.22 -10.35 -1.00
C SER A 236 0.31 -11.39 -0.01
N ASN A 237 -0.46 -12.46 0.23
CA ASN A 237 -0.07 -13.56 1.12
C ASN A 237 0.82 -14.62 0.45
N LYS A 238 1.00 -14.59 -0.88
CA LYS A 238 1.85 -15.57 -1.55
C LYS A 238 3.29 -15.50 -1.06
N ILE A 239 3.95 -16.66 -0.98
CA ILE A 239 5.26 -16.76 -0.32
C ILE A 239 6.33 -15.90 -1.00
N LEU A 240 6.36 -15.85 -2.33
CA LEU A 240 7.31 -15.00 -3.06
C LEU A 240 6.96 -13.51 -2.89
N ALA A 241 5.68 -13.14 -2.95
CA ALA A 241 5.26 -11.77 -2.65
C ALA A 241 5.71 -11.33 -1.25
N LEU A 242 5.49 -12.14 -0.21
CA LEU A 242 5.92 -11.87 1.15
C LEU A 242 7.45 -11.76 1.26
N LEU A 243 8.20 -12.75 0.77
CA LEU A 243 9.65 -12.79 0.89
C LEU A 243 10.31 -11.58 0.23
N ILE A 244 9.89 -11.25 -1.00
CA ILE A 244 10.40 -10.07 -1.70
C ILE A 244 10.08 -8.80 -0.91
N SER A 245 8.87 -8.67 -0.37
CA SER A 245 8.47 -7.51 0.44
C SER A 245 9.37 -7.33 1.66
N VAL A 246 9.64 -8.43 2.37
CA VAL A 246 10.50 -8.43 3.56
C VAL A 246 11.95 -8.11 3.18
N TYR A 247 12.48 -8.72 2.12
CA TYR A 247 13.86 -8.47 1.69
C TYR A 247 14.06 -7.04 1.19
N VAL A 248 13.14 -6.49 0.39
CA VAL A 248 13.18 -5.08 -0.01
C VAL A 248 13.11 -4.18 1.22
N PHE A 249 12.15 -4.42 2.12
CA PHE A 249 12.00 -3.61 3.33
C PHE A 249 13.27 -3.60 4.19
N VAL A 250 13.85 -4.77 4.46
CA VAL A 250 15.09 -4.89 5.24
C VAL A 250 16.29 -4.31 4.49
N PHE A 251 16.36 -4.47 3.17
CA PHE A 251 17.41 -3.86 2.35
C PHE A 251 17.44 -2.34 2.55
N PHE A 252 16.27 -1.69 2.46
CA PHE A 252 16.17 -0.24 2.69
C PHE A 252 16.40 0.18 4.14
N LEU A 253 16.14 -0.68 5.14
CA LEU A 253 16.56 -0.43 6.53
C LEU A 253 18.10 -0.35 6.68
N ASN A 254 18.85 -1.02 5.79
CA ASN A 254 20.31 -1.06 5.82
C ASN A 254 20.99 -0.03 4.91
N ILE A 255 20.26 0.60 3.99
CA ILE A 255 20.81 1.68 3.16
C ILE A 255 20.81 2.99 3.95
N ASN A 256 21.94 3.70 3.90
CA ASN A 256 22.03 5.04 4.45
C ASN A 256 21.69 6.07 3.36
N VAL A 257 20.55 6.73 3.50
CA VAL A 257 20.17 7.90 2.69
C VAL A 257 20.08 9.08 3.64
N SER A 258 20.91 10.10 3.40
CA SER A 258 20.85 11.35 4.15
C SER A 258 19.47 11.99 4.06
N TYR A 259 19.11 12.78 5.08
CA TYR A 259 17.84 13.49 5.09
C TYR A 259 17.66 14.31 3.81
N ASN A 260 16.56 14.08 3.09
CA ASN A 260 16.21 14.79 1.87
C ASN A 260 14.75 15.23 1.93
N SER A 261 14.52 16.54 1.91
CA SER A 261 13.18 17.14 2.01
C SER A 261 12.28 16.80 0.82
N ILE A 262 12.85 16.70 -0.38
CA ILE A 262 12.11 16.38 -1.61
C ILE A 262 11.60 14.94 -1.55
N ILE A 263 12.46 13.98 -1.19
CA ILE A 263 12.04 12.58 -0.98
C ILE A 263 10.93 12.51 0.06
N ASN A 264 11.09 13.20 1.18
CA ASN A 264 10.09 13.18 2.25
C ASN A 264 8.76 13.83 1.84
N LEU A 265 8.80 14.83 0.96
CA LEU A 265 7.62 15.49 0.42
C LEU A 265 6.86 14.54 -0.52
N PHE A 266 7.51 13.98 -1.54
CA PHE A 266 6.86 13.04 -2.46
C PHE A 266 6.41 11.75 -1.78
N ALA A 267 7.13 11.28 -0.77
CA ALA A 267 6.68 10.13 0.02
C ALA A 267 5.42 10.44 0.86
N SER A 268 5.20 11.71 1.21
CA SER A 268 4.00 12.12 1.94
C SER A 268 2.73 12.11 1.08
N THR A 269 2.87 12.07 -0.26
CA THR A 269 1.74 12.10 -1.18
C THR A 269 1.27 10.71 -1.63
N THR A 270 1.92 9.63 -1.17
CA THR A 270 1.64 8.29 -1.72
C THR A 270 0.21 7.83 -1.48
N LEU A 271 -0.43 8.22 -0.37
CA LEU A 271 -1.84 7.91 -0.13
C LEU A 271 -2.75 8.67 -1.12
N GLY A 272 -2.58 9.98 -1.26
CA GLY A 272 -3.31 10.77 -2.24
C GLY A 272 -3.11 10.27 -3.66
N VAL A 273 -1.88 9.90 -4.04
CA VAL A 273 -1.61 9.25 -5.33
C VAL A 273 -2.46 8.00 -5.51
N LEU A 274 -2.48 7.08 -4.53
CA LEU A 274 -3.32 5.88 -4.55
C LEU A 274 -4.80 6.21 -4.73
N LEU A 275 -5.32 7.17 -3.96
CA LEU A 275 -6.72 7.56 -3.96
C LEU A 275 -7.13 8.18 -5.30
N ILE A 276 -6.26 9.00 -5.91
CA ILE A 276 -6.54 9.63 -7.19
C ILE A 276 -6.56 8.58 -8.30
N HIS A 277 -5.49 7.80 -8.48
CA HIS A 277 -5.34 6.99 -9.70
C HIS A 277 -6.07 5.64 -9.67
N ALA A 278 -6.38 5.08 -8.50
CA ALA A 278 -6.83 3.69 -8.37
C ALA A 278 -8.25 3.51 -7.79
N ASP A 279 -8.70 4.42 -6.93
CA ASP A 279 -9.90 4.19 -6.10
C ASP A 279 -11.20 4.13 -6.92
N SER A 280 -11.28 4.88 -8.03
CA SER A 280 -12.43 4.89 -8.93
C SER A 280 -12.23 4.01 -10.15
N SER A 281 -13.23 3.19 -10.51
CA SER A 281 -13.26 2.47 -11.79
C SER A 281 -13.26 3.42 -12.99
N ILE A 282 -13.96 4.55 -12.89
CA ILE A 282 -13.99 5.58 -13.94
C ILE A 282 -12.60 6.16 -14.15
N MET A 283 -11.87 6.49 -13.07
CA MET A 283 -10.50 6.99 -13.20
C MET A 283 -9.58 5.94 -13.81
N ARG A 284 -9.70 4.68 -13.38
CA ARG A 284 -8.88 3.59 -13.93
C ARG A 284 -9.10 3.46 -15.45
N SER A 285 -10.35 3.39 -15.90
CA SER A 285 -10.66 3.33 -17.33
C SER A 285 -10.16 4.57 -18.07
N TYR A 286 -10.34 5.76 -17.49
CA TYR A 286 -9.87 7.01 -18.08
C TYR A 286 -8.34 7.05 -18.26
N ILE A 287 -7.58 6.79 -17.20
CA ILE A 287 -6.11 6.82 -17.25
C ILE A 287 -5.58 5.74 -18.17
N TRP A 288 -6.07 4.50 -18.07
CA TRP A 288 -5.41 3.36 -18.69
C TRP A 288 -5.93 3.02 -20.09
N ASP A 289 -7.22 3.22 -20.35
CA ASP A 289 -7.87 2.82 -21.60
C ASP A 289 -8.30 4.02 -22.47
N THR A 290 -8.42 5.24 -21.92
CA THR A 290 -8.83 6.43 -22.70
C THR A 290 -7.63 7.30 -23.08
N VAL A 291 -6.83 7.72 -22.10
CA VAL A 291 -5.68 8.62 -22.33
C VAL A 291 -4.47 7.81 -22.78
N TYR A 292 -4.15 7.83 -24.07
CA TYR A 292 -3.09 7.01 -24.68
C TYR A 292 -3.22 5.52 -24.29
N PRO A 293 -4.18 4.78 -24.90
CA PRO A 293 -4.57 3.46 -24.42
C PRO A 293 -3.40 2.46 -24.39
N ASN A 294 -3.22 1.79 -23.25
CA ASN A 294 -2.07 0.90 -23.04
C ASN A 294 -2.02 -0.26 -24.06
N SER A 295 -3.18 -0.81 -24.41
CA SER A 295 -3.33 -1.90 -25.39
C SER A 295 -2.88 -1.51 -26.79
N VAL A 296 -3.13 -0.26 -27.21
CA VAL A 296 -2.68 0.24 -28.52
C VAL A 296 -1.15 0.30 -28.57
N TYR A 297 -0.53 0.82 -27.51
CA TYR A 297 0.93 0.95 -27.46
C TYR A 297 1.66 -0.40 -27.39
N TYR A 298 1.01 -1.48 -26.95
CA TYR A 298 1.56 -2.83 -26.94
C TYR A 298 2.12 -3.27 -28.30
N TYR A 299 1.41 -2.96 -29.39
CA TYR A 299 1.80 -3.36 -30.74
C TYR A 299 2.86 -2.44 -31.36
N THR A 300 3.18 -1.31 -30.73
CA THR A 300 4.18 -0.36 -31.23
C THR A 300 5.60 -0.66 -30.73
N LYS A 301 6.61 -0.10 -31.41
CA LYS A 301 8.01 -0.11 -30.92
C LYS A 301 8.24 0.73 -29.66
N TYR A 302 7.27 1.56 -29.27
CA TYR A 302 7.36 2.49 -28.16
C TYR A 302 6.76 1.94 -26.85
N VAL A 303 6.33 0.68 -26.81
CA VAL A 303 5.65 0.08 -25.66
C VAL A 303 6.35 0.29 -24.32
N TYR A 304 7.68 0.13 -24.26
CA TYR A 304 8.44 0.28 -23.02
C TYR A 304 8.55 1.75 -22.60
N LEU A 305 8.87 2.63 -23.56
CA LEU A 305 8.91 4.08 -23.30
C LEU A 305 7.55 4.57 -22.81
N HIS A 306 6.47 4.13 -23.45
CA HIS A 306 5.10 4.45 -23.04
C HIS A 306 4.80 3.95 -21.62
N ALA A 307 5.12 2.69 -21.29
CA ALA A 307 4.89 2.14 -19.96
C ALA A 307 5.61 2.93 -18.86
N PHE A 308 6.92 3.19 -19.02
CA PHE A 308 7.68 3.97 -18.03
C PHE A 308 7.24 5.43 -17.96
N ALA A 309 7.04 6.09 -19.10
CA ALA A 309 6.61 7.48 -19.13
C ALA A 309 5.22 7.67 -18.53
N LYS A 310 4.26 6.80 -18.85
CA LYS A 310 2.89 6.90 -18.34
C LYS A 310 2.83 6.64 -16.84
N VAL A 311 3.52 5.61 -16.33
CA VAL A 311 3.65 5.36 -14.89
C VAL A 311 4.28 6.55 -14.16
N PHE A 312 5.34 7.13 -14.73
CA PHE A 312 6.00 8.31 -14.19
C PHE A 312 5.08 9.53 -14.14
N LEU A 313 4.40 9.84 -15.26
CA LEU A 313 3.48 10.97 -15.37
C LEU A 313 2.29 10.83 -14.43
N VAL A 314 1.69 9.64 -14.32
CA VAL A 314 0.58 9.39 -13.38
C VAL A 314 1.03 9.68 -11.95
N PHE A 315 2.20 9.20 -11.53
CA PHE A 315 2.74 9.49 -10.20
C PHE A 315 2.94 11.00 -10.00
N VAL A 316 3.65 11.67 -10.91
CA VAL A 316 4.00 13.09 -10.77
C VAL A 316 2.75 13.97 -10.75
N ILE A 317 1.80 13.76 -11.67
CA ILE A 317 0.55 14.53 -11.74
C ILE A 317 -0.26 14.34 -10.45
N CYS A 318 -0.47 13.10 -10.03
CA CYS A 318 -1.22 12.83 -8.80
C CYS A 318 -0.51 13.39 -7.56
N ALA A 319 0.83 13.30 -7.50
CA ALA A 319 1.62 13.86 -6.40
C ALA A 319 1.53 15.39 -6.35
N ILE A 320 1.55 16.08 -7.50
CA ILE A 320 1.40 17.54 -7.57
C ILE A 320 -0.01 17.95 -7.08
N ILE A 321 -1.06 17.29 -7.57
CA ILE A 321 -2.44 17.51 -7.09
C ILE A 321 -2.48 17.36 -5.57
N ASP A 322 -1.82 16.33 -5.06
CA ASP A 322 -1.83 16.03 -3.64
C ASP A 322 -1.02 17.00 -2.79
N ILE A 323 0.11 17.49 -3.31
CA ILE A 323 0.89 18.59 -2.70
C ILE A 323 0.01 19.83 -2.56
N ILE A 324 -0.75 20.20 -3.60
CA ILE A 324 -1.67 21.34 -3.53
C ILE A 324 -2.69 21.14 -2.41
N ARG A 325 -3.31 19.96 -2.33
CA ARG A 325 -4.26 19.58 -1.26
C ARG A 325 -3.62 19.67 0.13
N ILE A 326 -2.39 19.18 0.31
CA ILE A 326 -1.65 19.24 1.58
C ILE A 326 -1.44 20.69 2.02
N TYR A 327 -1.03 21.58 1.10
CA TYR A 327 -0.70 22.96 1.43
C TYR A 327 -1.92 23.91 1.50
N THR A 328 -3.08 23.50 1.01
CA THR A 328 -4.32 24.28 1.01
C THR A 328 -5.38 23.68 1.96
N VAL A 329 -6.09 22.64 1.52
CA VAL A 329 -7.24 22.04 2.20
C VAL A 329 -6.86 21.37 3.51
N GLU A 330 -5.77 20.61 3.54
CA GLU A 330 -5.38 19.87 4.74
C GLU A 330 -5.03 20.80 5.90
N LYS A 331 -4.37 21.94 5.63
CA LYS A 331 -4.06 22.92 6.68
C LYS A 331 -5.32 23.47 7.35
N LEU A 332 -6.36 23.73 6.56
CA LEU A 332 -7.64 24.22 7.08
C LEU A 332 -8.35 23.12 7.89
N TRP A 333 -8.38 21.90 7.35
CA TRP A 333 -8.94 20.74 8.03
C TRP A 333 -8.27 20.46 9.37
N LEU A 334 -6.93 20.46 9.42
CA LEU A 334 -6.19 20.18 10.65
C LEU A 334 -6.39 21.25 11.72
N LYS A 335 -6.56 22.53 11.34
CA LYS A 335 -6.95 23.59 12.30
C LYS A 335 -8.31 23.31 12.93
N ALA A 336 -9.29 22.86 12.13
CA ALA A 336 -10.60 22.48 12.65
C ALA A 336 -10.51 21.25 13.58
N VAL A 337 -9.73 20.24 13.21
CA VAL A 337 -9.47 19.06 14.05
C VAL A 337 -8.83 19.44 15.38
N ASP A 338 -7.82 20.32 15.38
CA ASP A 338 -7.17 20.80 16.59
C ASP A 338 -8.15 21.53 17.52
N TRP A 339 -9.03 22.35 16.96
CA TRP A 339 -10.10 23.02 17.70
C TRP A 339 -11.12 22.06 18.31
N ILE A 340 -11.51 20.99 17.60
CA ILE A 340 -12.41 19.97 18.14
C ILE A 340 -11.74 19.21 19.30
N ILE A 341 -10.50 18.78 19.11
CA ILE A 341 -9.75 18.01 20.12
C ILE A 341 -9.58 18.82 21.41
N THR A 342 -9.24 20.10 21.30
CA THR A 342 -9.08 21.00 22.46
C THR A 342 -10.40 21.17 23.23
N ARG A 343 -11.51 21.48 22.55
CA ARG A 343 -12.82 21.62 23.20
C ARG A 343 -13.33 20.34 23.87
N VAL A 344 -13.12 19.18 23.25
CA VAL A 344 -13.49 17.89 23.86
C VAL A 344 -12.64 17.63 25.09
N GLY A 345 -11.34 17.94 25.04
CA GLY A 345 -10.43 17.85 26.19
C GLY A 345 -10.86 18.74 27.35
N GLU A 346 -11.23 19.99 27.08
CA GLU A 346 -11.73 20.94 28.08
C GLU A 346 -13.03 20.46 28.74
N ARG A 347 -14.00 19.97 27.94
CA ARG A 347 -15.27 19.42 28.46
C ARG A 347 -15.05 18.20 29.36
N ASN A 348 -14.13 17.31 28.99
CA ASN A 348 -13.80 16.14 29.81
C ASN A 348 -13.11 16.53 31.12
N ASN A 349 -12.25 17.55 31.10
CA ASN A 349 -11.62 18.07 32.32
C ASN A 349 -12.64 18.72 33.26
N ILE A 350 -13.64 19.45 32.73
CA ILE A 350 -14.73 20.03 33.52
C ILE A 350 -15.60 18.92 34.13
N ARG A 351 -15.96 17.90 33.35
CA ARG A 351 -16.77 16.76 33.81
C ARG A 351 -16.07 15.94 34.89
N ASN A 352 -14.77 15.68 34.75
CA ASN A 352 -13.99 14.95 35.75
C ASN A 352 -13.77 15.75 37.04
N LYS A 353 -13.81 17.09 36.98
CA LYS A 353 -13.83 17.95 38.19
C LYS A 353 -15.20 18.00 38.86
N ALA A 354 -16.29 17.75 38.12
CA ALA A 354 -17.67 17.81 38.61
C ALA A 354 -18.19 16.50 39.21
N THR A 355 -17.51 15.36 38.97
CA THR A 355 -17.79 14.08 39.66
C THR A 355 -16.82 13.94 40.85
N PRO A 356 -17.27 14.08 42.10
CA PRO A 356 -16.46 13.73 43.26
C PRO A 356 -16.09 12.26 43.15
N LYS A 357 -14.82 11.91 43.40
CA LYS A 357 -14.41 10.52 43.56
C LYS A 357 -15.18 9.96 44.77
N SER A 358 -16.14 9.07 44.51
CA SER A 358 -16.77 8.22 45.52
C SER A 358 -15.85 7.07 45.90
#